data_AF-Q8VXP8-F1
#
_entry.id   AF-Q8VXP8-F1
#
_cell.length_a   1.000
_cell.length_b   1.000
_cell.length_c   1.000
_cell.angle_alpha   90.00
_cell.angle_beta   90.00
_cell.angle_gamma   90.00
#
_symmetry.space_group_name_H-M   'P 1'
#
loop_
_entity.id
_entity.type
_entity.pdbx_description
1 polymer ?
#
loop_
_entity_poly.entity_id
_entity_poly.type
_entity_poly.pdbx_seq_one_letter_code
_entity_poly.pdbx_strand_id
1 'polypeptide(L)'
;YISKHFDVLTVIKTILESIASQTISSDNMDSQPLESFIAKRNDTNDVKTIDQNLLLVTLLQILSTKKFLLVLDDVLDAKSVDWIYMMDIFNVGKMGSRIIITTRNEKVALSMQTFLFVHYMRPIGSEDCGFIIAAHSYVACNYNNIDFETIFA
;
A
#
# COMPACT_ATOMS: atom_id res chain seq x y z
N TYR A 1 -0.81 20.04 -5.28
CA TYR A 1 -1.08 18.82 -4.51
C TYR A 1 -0.22 18.88 -3.26
N ILE A 2 -0.82 19.09 -2.09
CA ILE A 2 -0.07 19.12 -0.83
C ILE A 2 0.18 17.66 -0.47
N SER A 3 1.43 17.21 -0.58
CA SER A 3 1.84 15.86 -0.18
C SER A 3 1.40 15.65 1.26
N LYS A 4 0.46 14.72 1.50
CA LYS A 4 0.21 14.26 2.87
C LYS A 4 1.52 13.65 3.35
N HIS A 5 2.01 14.09 4.51
CA HIS A 5 3.16 13.44 5.14
C HIS A 5 2.82 11.96 5.34
N PHE A 6 3.80 11.09 5.12
CA PHE A 6 3.63 9.67 5.40
C PHE A 6 3.49 9.50 6.92
N ASP A 7 2.33 9.01 7.37
CA ASP A 7 2.03 8.80 8.78
C ASP A 7 1.73 7.32 9.01
N VAL A 8 2.59 6.67 9.79
CA VAL A 8 2.48 5.24 10.12
C VAL A 8 1.14 4.92 10.77
N LEU A 9 0.60 5.81 11.61
CA LEU A 9 -0.69 5.59 12.26
C LEU A 9 -1.83 5.63 11.25
N THR A 10 -1.76 6.54 10.29
CA THR A 10 -2.71 6.59 9.17
C THR A 10 -2.66 5.29 8.38
N VAL A 11 -1.46 4.77 8.08
CA VAL A 11 -1.30 3.47 7.39
C VAL A 11 -1.91 2.33 8.20
N ILE A 12 -1.57 2.20 9.49
CA ILE A 12 -2.11 1.16 10.38
C ILE A 12 -3.64 1.22 10.40
N LYS A 13 -4.20 2.43 10.59
CA LYS A 13 -5.65 2.65 10.62
C LYS A 13 -6.31 2.26 9.30
N THR A 14 -5.76 2.68 8.17
CA THR A 14 -6.30 2.35 6.84
C THR A 14 -6.27 0.85 6.57
N ILE A 15 -5.20 0.15 6.98
CA ILE A 15 -5.12 -1.31 6.86
C ILE A 15 -6.20 -1.98 7.70
N LEU A 16 -6.37 -1.58 8.96
CA LEU A 16 -7.40 -2.13 9.84
C LEU A 16 -8.82 -1.88 9.31
N GLU A 17 -9.09 -0.67 8.80
CA GLU A 17 -10.37 -0.34 8.17
C GLU A 17 -10.61 -1.21 6.93
N SER A 18 -9.59 -1.41 6.09
CA SER A 18 -9.68 -2.27 4.91
C SER A 18 -9.96 -3.73 5.29
N ILE A 19 -9.31 -4.26 6.34
CA ILE A 19 -9.55 -5.62 6.84
C ILE A 19 -10.97 -5.74 7.40
N ALA A 20 -11.39 -4.78 8.22
CA ALA A 20 -12.73 -4.78 8.82
C ALA A 20 -13.84 -4.75 7.76
N SER A 21 -13.66 -3.99 6.68
CA SER A 21 -14.59 -3.97 5.54
C SER A 21 -14.72 -5.31 4.82
N GLN A 22 -13.67 -6.14 4.82
CA GLN A 22 -13.68 -7.47 4.20
C GLN A 22 -14.30 -8.54 5.12
N THR A 23 -14.15 -8.41 6.45
CA THR A 23 -14.64 -9.41 7.41
C THR A 23 -16.15 -9.38 7.64
N ILE A 24 -16.84 -8.28 7.35
CA ILE A 24 -18.32 -8.20 7.43
C ILE A 24 -19.01 -9.17 6.45
N SER A 25 -18.26 -9.80 5.53
CA SER A 25 -18.78 -10.73 4.52
C SER A 25 -18.48 -12.22 4.76
N SER A 26 -17.74 -12.62 5.80
CA SER A 26 -17.52 -14.04 6.09
C SER A 26 -17.26 -14.33 7.57
N ASP A 27 -18.14 -15.12 8.20
CA ASP A 27 -18.00 -15.64 9.56
C ASP A 27 -16.78 -16.57 9.66
N ASN A 28 -15.69 -16.10 10.28
CA ASN A 28 -14.68 -17.00 10.82
C ASN A 28 -14.06 -16.38 12.08
N MET A 29 -14.46 -16.95 13.21
CA MET A 29 -14.21 -16.50 14.57
C MET A 29 -12.86 -17.01 15.08
N ASP A 30 -11.89 -16.10 15.20
CA ASP A 30 -10.81 -16.16 16.18
C ASP A 30 -10.23 -14.75 16.42
N SER A 31 -11.14 -13.77 16.66
CA SER A 31 -10.89 -12.35 16.41
C SER A 31 -11.22 -11.40 17.57
N GLN A 32 -10.96 -11.82 18.81
CA GLN A 32 -11.16 -10.99 20.02
C GLN A 32 -10.61 -9.54 19.90
N PRO A 33 -9.43 -9.30 19.29
CA PRO A 33 -8.90 -7.94 19.13
C PRO A 33 -9.63 -7.13 18.06
N LEU A 34 -10.00 -7.77 16.95
CA LEU A 34 -10.71 -7.11 15.84
C LEU A 34 -12.15 -6.77 16.23
N GLU A 35 -12.80 -7.60 17.04
CA GLU A 35 -14.12 -7.32 17.60
C GLU A 35 -14.10 -6.06 18.48
N SER A 36 -13.09 -5.92 19.33
CA SER A 36 -12.92 -4.72 20.15
C SER A 36 -12.74 -3.45 19.32
N PHE A 37 -12.04 -3.55 18.18
CA PHE A 37 -11.90 -2.46 17.23
C PHE A 37 -13.21 -2.14 16.51
N ILE A 38 -13.95 -3.15 16.04
CA ILE A 38 -15.24 -2.98 15.34
C ILE A 38 -16.31 -2.41 16.28
N ALA A 39 -16.38 -2.90 17.52
CA ALA A 39 -17.30 -2.38 18.54
C ALA A 39 -17.02 -0.89 18.81
N LYS A 40 -15.76 -0.53 19.04
CA LYS A 40 -15.35 0.85 19.30
C LYS A 40 -15.56 1.78 18.10
N ARG A 41 -15.40 1.25 16.88
CA ARG A 41 -15.73 1.94 15.62
C ARG A 41 -17.21 2.31 15.54
N ASN A 42 -18.11 1.44 16.00
CA ASN A 42 -19.56 1.66 15.89
C ASN A 42 -20.12 2.60 16.97
N ASP A 43 -19.42 2.77 18.09
CA ASP A 43 -19.89 3.54 19.24
C ASP A 43 -19.65 5.07 19.16
N THR A 44 -18.89 5.60 18.19
CA THR A 44 -18.46 7.01 18.25
C THR A 44 -18.54 7.78 16.93
N ASN A 45 -19.43 8.79 16.93
CA ASN A 45 -19.34 9.99 16.09
C ASN A 45 -18.18 10.93 16.51
N ASP A 46 -17.27 10.49 17.39
CA ASP A 46 -16.19 11.31 17.97
C ASP A 46 -14.84 10.56 17.88
N VAL A 47 -14.21 10.65 16.71
CA VAL A 47 -13.09 9.83 16.20
C VAL A 47 -11.72 10.16 16.82
N LYS A 48 -11.65 10.86 17.96
CA LYS A 48 -10.36 11.41 18.44
C LYS A 48 -9.50 10.53 19.34
N THR A 49 -9.99 9.39 19.83
CA THR A 49 -9.22 8.62 20.83
C THR A 49 -9.39 7.10 20.70
N ILE A 50 -9.27 6.57 19.47
CA ILE A 50 -8.80 5.19 19.36
C ILE A 50 -7.32 5.22 19.76
N ASP A 51 -7.02 4.58 20.89
CA ASP A 51 -5.65 4.48 21.43
C ASP A 51 -4.73 3.89 20.36
N GLN A 52 -3.62 4.59 20.08
CA GLN A 52 -2.62 4.17 19.11
C GLN A 52 -2.09 2.77 19.43
N ASN A 53 -1.97 2.45 20.72
CA ASN A 53 -1.56 1.12 21.18
C ASN A 53 -2.60 0.05 20.82
N LEU A 54 -3.90 0.37 20.93
CA LEU A 54 -4.96 -0.55 20.56
C LEU A 54 -4.94 -0.85 19.06
N LEU A 55 -4.77 0.17 18.21
CA LEU A 55 -4.62 0.00 16.76
C LEU A 55 -3.43 -0.90 16.44
N LEU A 56 -2.27 -0.61 17.03
CA LEU A 56 -1.05 -1.37 16.81
C LEU A 56 -1.21 -2.84 17.22
N VAL A 57 -1.62 -3.10 18.47
CA VAL A 57 -1.77 -4.46 19.00
C VAL A 57 -2.76 -5.27 18.17
N THR A 58 -3.89 -4.66 17.81
CA THR A 58 -4.91 -5.31 16.97
C THR A 58 -4.33 -5.68 15.61
N LEU A 59 -3.60 -4.77 14.96
CA LEU A 59 -2.98 -5.05 13.67
C LEU A 59 -1.95 -6.18 13.78
N LEU A 60 -1.06 -6.14 14.78
CA LEU A 60 -0.03 -7.15 14.98
C LEU A 60 -0.62 -8.56 15.16
N GLN A 61 -1.69 -8.68 15.95
CA GLN A 61 -2.37 -9.96 16.15
C GLN A 61 -3.02 -10.49 14.86
N ILE A 62 -3.59 -9.60 14.04
CA ILE A 62 -4.16 -10.00 12.76
C ILE A 62 -3.07 -10.41 11.77
N LEU A 63 -1.99 -9.63 11.67
CA LEU A 63 -0.91 -9.90 10.74
C LEU A 63 -0.17 -11.20 11.08
N SER A 64 0.03 -11.50 12.37
CA SER A 64 0.74 -12.71 12.80
C SER A 64 0.07 -14.01 12.39
N THR A 65 -1.24 -13.98 12.14
CA THR A 65 -2.01 -15.15 11.71
C THR A 65 -2.17 -15.25 10.19
N LYS A 66 -1.73 -14.22 9.44
CA LYS A 66 -1.98 -14.11 7.99
C LYS A 66 -0.68 -14.05 7.17
N LYS A 67 -0.76 -14.62 5.97
CA LYS A 67 0.21 -14.35 4.89
C LYS A 67 -0.33 -13.18 4.08
N PHE A 68 0.48 -12.15 3.85
CA PHE A 68 0.04 -10.94 3.17
C PHE A 68 1.08 -10.39 2.19
N LEU A 69 0.60 -9.58 1.24
CA LEU A 69 1.41 -8.70 0.42
C LEU A 69 0.94 -7.27 0.67
N LEU A 70 1.81 -6.43 1.21
CA LEU A 70 1.54 -5.01 1.43
C LEU A 70 2.29 -4.19 0.38
N VAL A 71 1.58 -3.30 -0.33
CA VAL A 71 2.18 -2.38 -1.30
C VAL A 71 1.98 -0.94 -0.80
N LEU A 72 3.08 -0.25 -0.53
CA LEU A 72 3.09 1.16 -0.17
C LEU A 72 3.55 1.96 -1.38
N ASP A 73 2.59 2.57 -2.07
CA ASP A 73 2.83 3.26 -3.34
C ASP A 73 3.20 4.75 -3.13
N ASP A 74 4.15 5.24 -3.91
CA ASP A 74 4.59 6.65 -3.98
C ASP A 74 5.00 7.26 -2.62
N VAL A 75 5.85 6.57 -1.86
CA VAL A 75 6.39 7.07 -0.60
C VAL A 75 7.42 8.18 -0.87
N LEU A 76 7.15 9.42 -0.45
CA LEU A 76 7.99 10.58 -0.79
C LEU A 76 8.89 11.11 0.33
N ASP A 77 8.58 10.81 1.60
CA ASP A 77 9.26 11.41 2.75
C ASP A 77 10.16 10.40 3.48
N ALA A 78 11.47 10.60 3.40
CA ALA A 78 12.47 9.73 4.03
C ALA A 78 12.79 10.11 5.48
N LYS A 79 12.39 11.32 5.92
CA LYS A 79 12.84 11.90 7.20
C LYS A 79 11.84 11.74 8.33
N SER A 80 10.56 11.61 8.01
CA SER A 80 9.48 11.52 9.00
C SER A 80 9.10 10.10 9.39
N VAL A 81 9.60 9.09 8.66
CA VAL A 81 9.17 7.71 8.86
C VAL A 81 10.20 6.94 9.67
N ASP A 82 9.75 6.41 10.80
CA ASP A 82 10.50 5.42 11.55
C ASP A 82 10.40 4.05 10.84
N TRP A 83 11.34 3.80 9.93
CA TRP A 83 11.38 2.56 9.17
C TRP A 83 11.64 1.34 10.06
N ILE A 84 12.36 1.49 11.17
CA ILE A 84 12.58 0.40 12.12
C ILE A 84 11.23 -0.02 12.71
N TYR A 85 10.49 0.95 13.27
CA TYR A 85 9.17 0.71 13.81
C TYR A 85 8.21 0.11 12.77
N MET A 86 8.25 0.60 11.53
CA MET A 86 7.40 0.06 10.47
C MET A 86 7.76 -1.39 10.11
N MET A 87 9.05 -1.72 10.04
CA MET A 87 9.50 -3.09 9.75
C MET A 87 9.18 -4.04 10.90
N ASP A 88 9.32 -3.60 12.16
CA ASP A 88 8.92 -4.39 13.32
C ASP A 88 7.44 -4.78 13.27
N ILE A 89 6.58 -3.87 12.81
CA ILE A 89 5.15 -4.14 12.66
C ILE A 89 4.87 -5.20 11.61
N PHE A 90 5.47 -5.06 10.43
CA PHE A 90 5.10 -5.89 9.29
C PHE A 90 5.91 -7.19 9.20
N ASN A 91 6.98 -7.36 9.99
CA ASN A 91 7.75 -8.60 10.06
C ASN A 91 7.07 -9.71 10.89
N VAL A 92 5.97 -9.41 11.61
CA VAL A 92 5.26 -10.42 12.42
C VAL A 92 4.45 -11.42 11.58
N GLY A 93 4.31 -11.19 10.27
CA GLY A 93 3.48 -12.00 9.39
C GLY A 93 3.93 -13.46 9.22
N LYS A 94 3.00 -14.32 8.75
CA LYS A 94 3.35 -15.71 8.40
C LYS A 94 4.42 -15.76 7.31
N MET A 95 5.17 -16.88 7.28
CA MET A 95 6.19 -17.14 6.27
C MET A 95 5.68 -16.89 4.85
N GLY A 96 6.46 -16.13 4.08
CA GLY A 96 6.12 -15.72 2.72
C GLY A 96 5.31 -14.43 2.62
N SER A 97 5.02 -13.74 3.74
CA SER A 97 4.58 -12.35 3.69
C SER A 97 5.65 -11.44 3.07
N ARG A 98 5.21 -10.41 2.35
CA ARG A 98 6.07 -9.48 1.60
C ARG A 98 5.56 -8.05 1.71
N ILE A 99 6.50 -7.11 1.68
CA ILE A 99 6.22 -5.68 1.58
C ILE A 99 6.92 -5.19 0.31
N ILE A 100 6.21 -4.42 -0.50
CA ILE A 100 6.75 -3.70 -1.64
C ILE A 100 6.53 -2.22 -1.38
N ILE A 101 7.58 -1.43 -1.54
CA ILE A 101 7.50 0.02 -1.42
C ILE A 101 7.96 0.61 -2.75
N THR A 102 7.14 1.48 -3.34
CA THR A 102 7.53 2.24 -4.52
C THR A 102 7.79 3.69 -4.11
N THR A 103 8.80 4.29 -4.72
CA THR A 103 9.15 5.68 -4.48
C THR A 103 9.82 6.25 -5.72
N ARG A 104 9.57 7.54 -5.98
CA ARG A 104 10.29 8.34 -6.97
C ARG A 104 11.54 9.01 -6.39
N ASN A 105 11.72 8.93 -5.07
CA ASN A 105 12.80 9.57 -4.34
C ASN A 105 13.83 8.53 -3.88
N GLU A 106 14.99 8.50 -4.54
CA GLU A 106 16.07 7.56 -4.21
C GLU A 106 16.50 7.65 -2.74
N LYS A 107 16.41 8.82 -2.09
CA LYS A 107 16.76 8.97 -0.68
C LYS A 107 15.87 8.13 0.24
N VAL A 108 14.60 7.95 -0.12
CA VAL A 108 13.68 7.06 0.60
C VAL A 108 14.15 5.62 0.44
N ALA A 109 14.43 5.18 -0.79
CA ALA A 109 14.91 3.82 -1.05
C ALA A 109 16.22 3.50 -0.30
N LEU A 110 17.17 4.43 -0.30
CA LEU A 110 18.44 4.27 0.41
C LEU A 110 18.26 4.21 1.93
N SER A 111 17.31 4.98 2.49
CA SER A 111 17.00 4.90 3.93
C SER A 111 16.44 3.54 4.38
N MET A 112 15.90 2.75 3.44
CA MET A 112 15.35 1.42 3.68
C MET A 112 16.30 0.28 3.34
N GLN A 113 17.45 0.57 2.74
CA GLN A 113 18.35 -0.46 2.18
C GLN A 113 18.85 -1.46 3.23
N THR A 114 18.88 -1.06 4.51
CA THR A 114 19.20 -1.94 5.64
C THR A 114 18.17 -3.04 5.86
N PHE A 115 16.91 -2.80 5.48
CA PHE A 115 15.77 -3.70 5.73
C PHE A 115 15.25 -4.37 4.46
N LEU A 116 15.34 -3.69 3.32
CA LEU A 116 14.73 -4.10 2.06
C LEU A 116 15.73 -4.07 0.90
N PHE A 117 15.51 -4.98 -0.06
CA PHE A 117 16.21 -4.93 -1.33
C PHE A 117 15.70 -3.76 -2.19
N VAL A 118 16.62 -2.92 -2.66
CA VAL A 118 16.30 -1.80 -3.55
C VAL A 118 16.36 -2.26 -5.01
N HIS A 119 15.23 -2.18 -5.70
CA HIS A 119 15.16 -2.41 -7.14
C HIS A 119 15.01 -1.09 -7.89
N TYR A 120 16.01 -0.76 -8.71
CA TYR A 120 15.95 0.39 -9.59
C TYR A 120 15.18 0.05 -10.87
N MET A 121 14.01 0.66 -11.04
CA MET A 121 13.26 0.54 -12.30
C MET A 121 14.08 1.13 -13.45
N ARG A 122 14.19 0.37 -14.53
CA ARG A 122 14.87 0.81 -15.75
C ARG A 122 13.86 1.40 -16.73
N PRO A 123 14.27 2.37 -17.55
CA PRO A 123 13.47 2.80 -18.69
C PRO A 123 13.11 1.60 -19.57
N ILE A 124 11.92 1.66 -20.15
CA ILE A 124 11.46 0.68 -21.14
C ILE A 124 12.30 0.85 -22.41
N GLY A 125 12.58 -0.25 -23.11
CA GLY A 125 13.31 -0.22 -24.38
C GLY A 125 12.55 0.56 -25.47
N SER A 126 13.24 1.11 -26.46
CA SER A 126 12.60 1.91 -27.52
C SER A 126 11.56 1.12 -28.32
N GLU A 127 11.83 -0.16 -28.57
CA GLU A 127 10.90 -1.05 -29.27
C GLU A 127 9.63 -1.29 -28.43
N ASP A 128 9.79 -1.67 -27.16
CA ASP A 128 8.70 -1.86 -26.20
C ASP A 128 7.87 -0.58 -25.98
N CYS A 129 8.53 0.58 -25.97
CA CYS A 129 7.87 1.89 -25.88
C CYS A 129 6.94 2.12 -27.08
N GLY A 130 7.43 1.80 -28.29
CA GLY A 130 6.64 1.86 -29.51
C GLY A 130 5.39 0.97 -29.42
N PHE A 131 5.52 -0.25 -28.90
CA PHE A 131 4.37 -1.13 -28.69
C PHE A 131 3.34 -0.57 -27.70
N ILE A 132 3.79 0.00 -26.58
CA ILE A 132 2.88 0.62 -25.60
C ILE A 132 2.14 1.81 -26.20
N ILE A 133 2.85 2.66 -26.95
CA ILE A 133 2.27 3.81 -27.63
C ILE A 133 1.27 3.35 -28.69
N ALA A 134 1.64 2.39 -29.54
CA ALA A 134 0.78 1.85 -30.59
C ALA A 134 -0.47 1.17 -30.01
N ALA A 135 -0.34 0.43 -28.91
CA ALA A 135 -1.48 -0.17 -28.23
C ALA A 135 -2.43 0.90 -27.67
N HIS A 136 -1.90 1.94 -27.04
CA HIS A 136 -2.71 3.02 -26.46
C HIS A 136 -3.36 3.90 -27.56
N SER A 137 -2.65 4.14 -28.65
CA SER A 137 -3.16 4.89 -29.80
C SER A 137 -4.20 4.10 -30.58
N TYR A 138 -4.02 2.77 -30.75
CA TYR A 138 -5.01 1.90 -31.38
C TYR A 138 -6.37 1.92 -30.66
N VAL A 139 -6.33 1.82 -29.33
CA VAL A 139 -7.54 1.90 -28.50
C VAL A 139 -8.22 3.26 -28.68
N ALA A 140 -7.45 4.35 -28.72
CA ALA A 140 -8.00 5.69 -28.98
C ALA A 140 -8.56 5.85 -30.41
N CYS A 141 -7.93 5.22 -31.40
CA CYS A 141 -8.35 5.22 -32.80
C CYS A 141 -9.62 4.42 -33.04
N ASN A 142 -9.83 3.30 -32.34
CA ASN A 142 -11.07 2.53 -32.42
C ASN A 142 -12.29 3.30 -31.87
N TYR A 143 -12.08 4.33 -31.03
CA TYR A 143 -13.15 5.23 -30.59
C TYR A 143 -13.42 6.39 -31.56
N ASN A 144 -12.43 6.76 -32.40
CA ASN A 144 -12.51 7.96 -33.25
C ASN A 144 -12.35 7.69 -34.76
N ASN A 145 -12.25 6.43 -35.18
CA ASN A 145 -12.03 5.98 -36.56
C ASN A 145 -10.84 6.72 -37.25
N ILE A 146 -9.69 6.78 -36.58
CA ILE A 146 -8.47 7.43 -37.09
C ILE A 146 -7.45 6.36 -37.47
N ASP A 147 -6.93 6.42 -38.69
CA ASP A 147 -6.02 5.42 -39.24
C ASP A 147 -4.59 5.55 -38.68
N PHE A 148 -3.91 4.41 -38.49
CA PHE A 148 -2.61 4.31 -37.84
C PHE A 148 -1.49 5.06 -38.57
N GLU A 149 -1.56 5.20 -39.90
CA GLU A 149 -0.59 5.97 -40.70
C GLU A 149 -0.52 7.45 -40.28
N THR A 150 -1.56 7.99 -39.64
CA THR A 150 -1.60 9.41 -39.23
C THR A 150 -0.88 9.66 -37.90
N ILE A 151 -0.67 8.64 -37.06
CA ILE A 151 -0.11 8.82 -35.71
C ILE A 151 1.42 8.80 -35.71
N PHE A 152 2.03 8.11 -36.68
CA PHE A 152 3.46 7.85 -36.71
C PHE A 152 4.19 8.47 -37.92
N ALA A 153 3.50 9.32 -38.70
CA ALA A 153 4.08 10.17 -39.74
C ALA A 153 4.47 11.55 -39.18
#